data_AF-A0A967VY81-F1
#
_entry.id   AF-A0A967VY81-F1
#
_cell.length_a   1.000
_cell.length_b   1.000
_cell.length_c   1.000
_cell.angle_alpha   90.00
_cell.angle_beta   90.00
_cell.angle_gamma   90.00
#
_symmetry.space_group_name_H-M   'P 1'
#
loop_
_entity.id
_entity.type
_entity.pdbx_description
1 polymer ?
#
loop_
_entity_poly.entity_id
_entity_poly.type
_entity_poly.pdbx_seq_one_letter_code
_entity_poly.pdbx_strand_id
1 'polypeptide(L)'
;MRSKTLLPILTALLLLPAPPAAAQALADPELQEWMVPYEDSRPRDPMVGPDGRVWFVGQRSDYVAALDPESGEFTRYDLEAG
;
A
#
# COMPACT_ATOMS: atom_id res chain seq x y z
N MET A 1 -24.82 55.82 -32.69
CA MET A 1 -25.26 54.75 -31.77
C MET A 1 -24.18 53.69 -31.69
N ARG A 2 -23.55 53.50 -30.52
CA ARG A 2 -22.46 52.54 -30.30
C ARG A 2 -23.05 51.22 -29.77
N SER A 3 -23.07 50.19 -30.60
CA SER A 3 -23.37 48.82 -30.17
C SER A 3 -22.09 48.19 -29.59
N LYS A 4 -22.08 47.95 -28.28
CA LYS A 4 -21.07 47.16 -27.57
C LYS A 4 -21.82 46.25 -26.60
N THR A 5 -22.32 45.11 -27.09
CA THR A 5 -23.01 44.17 -26.19
C THR A 5 -22.83 42.73 -26.66
N LEU A 6 -21.60 42.22 -26.63
CA LEU A 6 -21.33 40.78 -26.77
C LEU A 6 -20.27 40.25 -25.78
N LEU A 7 -19.81 41.07 -24.82
CA LEU A 7 -18.70 40.71 -23.93
C LEU A 7 -19.05 40.14 -22.53
N PRO A 8 -20.30 40.00 -22.02
CA PRO A 8 -20.45 39.54 -20.64
C PRO A 8 -20.40 38.02 -20.47
N ILE A 9 -20.62 37.23 -21.53
CA ILE A 9 -20.84 35.77 -21.38
C ILE A 9 -19.51 35.02 -21.17
N LEU A 10 -18.41 35.47 -21.78
CA LEU A 10 -17.11 34.78 -21.66
C LEU A 10 -16.41 35.06 -20.31
N THR A 11 -16.68 36.19 -19.68
CA THR A 11 -16.09 36.56 -18.38
C THR A 11 -16.78 35.85 -17.20
N ALA A 12 -18.05 35.48 -17.34
CA ALA A 12 -18.79 34.79 -16.27
C ALA A 12 -18.35 33.32 -16.07
N LEU A 13 -17.79 32.67 -17.09
CA LEU A 13 -17.38 31.26 -17.01
C LEU A 13 -16.04 31.05 -16.29
N LEU A 14 -15.23 32.11 -16.12
CA LEU A 14 -13.93 32.09 -15.43
C LEU A 14 -14.03 32.33 -13.92
N LEU A 15 -15.22 32.66 -13.40
CA LEU A 15 -15.45 32.92 -11.97
C LEU A 15 -16.06 31.73 -11.21
N LEU A 16 -16.35 30.62 -11.89
CA LEU A 16 -16.80 29.40 -11.22
C LEU A 16 -15.61 28.75 -10.52
N PRO A 17 -15.68 28.50 -9.19
CA PRO A 17 -14.65 27.72 -8.52
C PRO A 17 -14.61 26.34 -9.17
N ALA A 18 -13.40 25.85 -9.48
CA ALA A 18 -13.24 24.48 -9.92
C ALA A 18 -13.92 23.56 -8.89
N PRO A 19 -14.71 22.55 -9.31
CA PRO A 19 -15.22 21.58 -8.37
C PRO A 19 -14.03 21.01 -7.58
N PRO A 20 -14.18 20.75 -6.27
CA PRO A 20 -13.12 20.11 -5.52
C PRO A 20 -12.71 18.87 -6.30
N ALA A 21 -11.42 18.74 -6.59
CA ALA A 21 -10.89 17.55 -7.26
C ALA A 21 -11.44 16.35 -6.51
N ALA A 22 -12.27 15.55 -7.17
CA ALA A 22 -12.82 14.35 -6.54
C ALA A 22 -11.62 13.51 -6.12
N ALA A 23 -11.44 13.34 -4.80
CA ALA A 23 -10.49 12.38 -4.30
C ALA A 23 -10.84 11.06 -4.96
N GLN A 24 -9.86 10.42 -5.61
CA GLN A 24 -10.07 9.09 -6.14
C GLN A 24 -10.50 8.22 -4.96
N ALA A 25 -11.73 7.71 -5.01
CA ALA A 25 -12.15 6.71 -4.06
C ALA A 25 -11.22 5.52 -4.27
N LEU A 26 -10.27 5.32 -3.35
CA LEU A 26 -9.45 4.13 -3.35
C LEU A 26 -10.43 2.97 -3.15
N ALA A 27 -10.48 2.06 -4.12
CA ALA A 27 -11.19 0.80 -3.93
C ALA A 27 -10.65 0.15 -2.66
N ASP A 28 -11.54 -0.43 -1.85
CA ASP A 28 -11.12 -1.20 -0.68
C ASP A 28 -10.30 -2.39 -1.18
N PRO A 29 -8.98 -2.46 -0.91
CA PRO A 29 -8.16 -3.53 -1.43
C PRO A 29 -8.59 -4.85 -0.80
N GLU A 30 -8.60 -5.93 -1.59
CA GLU A 30 -8.74 -7.27 -1.03
C GLU A 30 -7.52 -7.57 -0.17
N LEU A 31 -7.74 -7.73 1.14
CA LEU A 31 -6.70 -8.04 2.10
C LEU A 31 -6.60 -9.55 2.31
N GLN A 32 -5.44 -10.12 2.02
CA GLN A 32 -5.09 -11.48 2.40
C GLN A 32 -4.06 -11.42 3.54
N GLU A 33 -4.28 -12.23 4.57
CA GLU A 33 -3.39 -12.36 5.72
C GLU A 33 -2.88 -13.79 5.84
N TRP A 34 -1.66 -13.94 6.37
CA TRP A 34 -1.06 -15.24 6.67
C TRP A 34 -0.65 -15.27 8.13
N MET A 35 -1.16 -16.25 8.88
CA MET A 35 -0.76 -16.49 10.26
C MET A 35 0.63 -17.11 10.28
N VAL A 36 1.59 -16.44 10.93
CA VAL A 36 2.93 -16.99 11.10
C VAL A 36 2.85 -18.23 12.02
N PRO A 37 3.27 -19.43 11.56
CA PRO A 37 3.02 -20.68 12.27
C PRO A 37 4.08 -21.01 13.34
N TYR A 38 4.84 -20.01 13.80
CA TYR A 38 5.96 -20.21 14.73
C TYR A 38 5.62 -19.67 16.12
N GLU A 39 5.84 -20.49 17.14
CA GLU A 39 5.61 -20.13 18.54
C GLU A 39 6.52 -18.97 18.98
N ASP A 40 6.00 -18.12 19.88
CA ASP A 40 6.65 -16.91 20.43
C ASP A 40 7.52 -16.14 19.41
N SER A 41 7.00 -15.99 18.20
CA SER A 41 7.74 -15.41 17.09
C SER A 41 7.92 -13.89 17.23
N ARG A 42 6.81 -13.17 17.47
CA ARG A 42 6.70 -11.71 17.31
C ARG A 42 7.33 -11.25 15.97
N PRO A 43 6.73 -11.61 14.81
CA PRO A 43 7.26 -11.31 13.49
C PRO A 43 7.46 -9.80 13.31
N ARG A 44 8.62 -9.37 12.78
CA ARG A 44 8.88 -7.97 12.48
C ARG A 44 9.73 -7.75 11.23
N ASP A 45 9.73 -6.49 10.81
CA ASP A 45 10.64 -5.91 9.82
C ASP A 45 10.57 -6.63 8.45
N PRO A 46 9.36 -6.79 7.85
CA PRO A 46 9.22 -7.52 6.59
C PRO A 46 9.86 -6.78 5.41
N MET A 47 10.44 -7.55 4.47
CA MET A 47 11.01 -7.07 3.21
C MET A 47 10.65 -8.02 2.07
N VAL A 48 10.21 -7.48 0.93
CA VAL A 48 9.98 -8.27 -0.27
C VAL A 48 11.30 -8.48 -1.01
N GLY A 49 11.68 -9.75 -1.22
CA GLY A 49 12.85 -10.13 -1.98
C GLY A 49 12.66 -10.01 -3.50
N PRO A 50 13.74 -10.04 -4.30
CA PRO A 50 13.65 -10.04 -5.77
C PRO A 50 12.92 -11.25 -6.36
N ASP A 51 12.77 -12.31 -5.57
CA ASP A 51 12.04 -13.53 -5.89
C ASP A 51 10.56 -13.48 -5.47
N GLY A 52 10.08 -12.33 -4.98
CA GLY A 52 8.69 -12.14 -4.55
C GLY A 52 8.37 -12.66 -3.15
N ARG A 53 9.32 -13.34 -2.48
CA ARG A 53 9.11 -13.83 -1.11
C ARG A 53 9.18 -12.68 -0.10
N VAL A 54 8.37 -12.78 0.96
CA VAL A 54 8.38 -11.83 2.07
C VAL A 54 9.28 -12.36 3.19
N TRP A 55 10.43 -11.74 3.36
CA TRP A 55 11.42 -12.05 4.39
C TRP A 55 11.14 -11.29 5.68
N PHE A 56 11.26 -11.93 6.83
CA PHE A 56 11.06 -11.32 8.15
C PHE A 56 11.85 -12.03 9.23
N VAL A 57 11.92 -11.43 10.42
CA VAL A 57 12.59 -12.00 11.59
C VAL A 57 11.59 -12.36 12.69
N GLY A 58 11.89 -13.41 13.46
CA GLY A 58 11.26 -13.63 14.76
C GLY A 58 11.93 -12.73 15.80
N GLN A 59 11.25 -11.68 16.28
CA GLN A 59 11.88 -10.79 17.26
C GLN A 59 12.11 -11.44 18.62
N ARG A 60 11.29 -12.43 18.98
CA ARG A 60 11.39 -13.14 20.27
C ARG A 60 12.01 -14.54 20.15
N SER A 61 12.29 -14.97 18.93
CA SER A 61 12.79 -16.31 18.62
C SER A 61 13.90 -16.19 17.60
N ASP A 62 15.05 -16.83 17.81
CA ASP A 62 16.27 -16.67 17.01
C ASP A 62 16.18 -17.29 15.60
N TYR A 63 15.37 -16.69 14.71
CA TYR A 63 15.19 -17.17 13.35
C TYR A 63 14.90 -16.05 12.33
N VAL A 64 15.21 -16.34 11.07
CA VAL A 64 14.75 -15.62 9.87
C VAL A 64 13.77 -16.52 9.12
N ALA A 65 12.72 -15.96 8.52
CA ALA A 65 11.79 -16.73 7.71
C ALA A 65 11.38 -15.99 6.44
N ALA A 66 10.94 -16.77 5.45
CA ALA A 66 10.39 -16.29 4.20
C ALA A 66 8.97 -16.86 4.01
N LEU A 67 8.02 -16.01 3.62
CA LEU A 67 6.69 -16.40 3.13
C LEU A 67 6.70 -16.32 1.60
N ASP A 68 6.22 -17.37 0.95
CA ASP A 68 5.75 -17.31 -0.44
C ASP A 68 4.26 -16.93 -0.45
N PRO A 69 3.88 -15.71 -0.89
CA PRO A 69 2.49 -15.28 -0.90
C PRO A 69 1.63 -15.98 -1.97
N GLU A 70 2.22 -16.62 -2.99
CA GLU A 70 1.45 -17.36 -4.00
C GLU A 70 0.93 -18.68 -3.44
N SER A 71 1.77 -19.39 -2.67
CA SER A 71 1.43 -20.69 -2.07
C SER A 71 0.96 -20.61 -0.61
N GLY A 72 1.32 -19.54 0.10
CA GLY A 72 1.17 -19.41 1.55
C GLY A 72 2.20 -20.20 2.36
N GLU A 73 3.21 -20.79 1.72
CA GLU A 73 4.24 -21.58 2.39
C GLU A 73 5.23 -20.68 3.15
N PHE A 74 5.61 -21.10 4.35
CA PHE A 74 6.67 -20.48 5.12
C PHE A 74 7.92 -21.37 5.18
N THR A 75 9.08 -20.80 4.94
CA THR A 75 10.39 -21.43 5.19
C THR A 75 11.07 -20.73 6.36
N ARG A 76 11.53 -21.49 7.36
CA ARG A 76 12.27 -20.98 8.53
C ARG A 76 13.74 -21.34 8.46
N TYR A 77 14.58 -20.41 8.90
CA TYR A 77 16.03 -20.57 9.06
C TYR A 77 16.39 -20.18 10.50
N ASP A 78 16.74 -21.18 11.31
CA ASP A 78 17.22 -20.94 12.67
C ASP A 78 18.61 -20.29 12.64
N LEU A 79 18.83 -19.34 13.56
CA LEU A 79 20.11 -18.70 13.75
C LEU A 79 20.93 -19.48 14.78
N GLU A 80 22.25 -19.54 14.58
CA GLU A 80 23.16 -20.11 15.57
C GLU A 80 23.25 -19.19 16.80
N ALA A 81 23.65 -19.78 17.92
CA ALA A 81 23.99 -18.99 19.10
C ALA A 81 25.17 -18.06 18.79
N GLY A 82 25.11 -16.83 19.31
CA GLY A 82 26.18 -15.84 19.20
C GLY A 82 27.35 -16.05 20.14
#